data_AF-A0A1P8Q3M7-F1
#
_entry.id   AF-A0A1P8Q3M7-F1
#
_cell.length_a   1.000
_cell.length_b   1.000
_cell.length_c   1.000
_cell.angle_alpha   90.00
_cell.angle_beta   90.00
_cell.angle_gamma   90.00
#
_symmetry.space_group_name_H-M   'P 1'
#
loop_
_entity.id
_entity.type
_entity.pdbx_description
1 polymer ?
#
loop_
_entity_poly.entity_id
_entity_poly.type
_entity_poly.pdbx_seq_one_letter_code
_entity_poly.pdbx_strand_id
1 'polypeptide(L)'
;MANLKYKKLIVSVIEFISYHVFPFIFIFTHSLGNYTINWFLAIMIAMIAFYKEYIRTLKPNMYFNGLYSAIYVIIIFLSFRSLNINVIILIFIQLMLLFLTKYISEKYKLIQILIDSFIIPSFMSIAIAYTYMHFVSFTFVVPLLLVNIAAILVDYFDGGKADYAQLVTLVVLTLVLFLLGYVSILTSITIVVFIVVAVLLKKFKQISTSNLFYRLIGNLLLLI
;
A
#
# COMPACT_ATOMS: atom_id res chain seq x y z
N MET A 1 9.46 -4.95 26.66
CA MET A 1 9.47 -5.92 25.54
C MET A 1 8.07 -6.34 25.08
N ALA A 2 7.12 -6.65 25.99
CA ALA A 2 5.74 -7.00 25.62
C ALA A 2 4.99 -5.88 24.86
N ASN A 3 5.13 -4.63 25.31
CA ASN A 3 4.47 -3.45 24.72
C ASN A 3 4.86 -3.21 23.24
N LEU A 4 6.09 -3.61 22.86
CA LEU A 4 6.59 -3.44 21.49
C LEU A 4 5.98 -4.47 20.51
N LYS A 5 5.71 -5.69 21.00
CA LYS A 5 5.05 -6.75 20.21
C LYS A 5 3.59 -6.40 19.92
N TYR A 6 2.85 -5.94 20.92
CA TYR A 6 1.48 -5.48 20.76
C TYR A 6 1.39 -4.27 19.82
N LYS A 7 2.30 -3.31 19.93
CA LYS A 7 2.39 -2.17 19.00
C LYS A 7 2.57 -2.63 17.55
N LYS A 8 3.44 -3.61 17.29
CA LYS A 8 3.66 -4.14 15.93
C LYS A 8 2.51 -4.94 15.37
N LEU A 9 1.79 -5.66 16.24
CA LEU A 9 0.55 -6.34 15.86
C LEU A 9 -0.53 -5.31 15.45
N ILE A 10 -0.70 -4.23 16.22
CA ILE A 10 -1.61 -3.13 15.86
C ILE A 10 -1.20 -2.52 14.51
N VAL A 11 0.09 -2.25 14.31
CA VAL A 11 0.60 -1.73 13.02
C VAL A 11 0.28 -2.66 11.85
N SER A 12 0.41 -3.98 12.01
CA SER A 12 0.02 -4.94 10.97
C SER A 12 -1.48 -4.93 10.66
N VAL A 13 -2.33 -4.71 11.67
CA VAL A 13 -3.78 -4.57 11.47
C VAL A 13 -4.10 -3.27 10.74
N ILE A 14 -3.43 -2.16 11.08
CA ILE A 14 -3.62 -0.89 10.37
C ILE A 14 -3.12 -0.99 8.92
N GLU A 15 -2.02 -1.71 8.67
CA GLU A 15 -1.50 -1.98 7.31
C GLU A 15 -2.53 -2.77 6.50
N PHE A 16 -3.08 -3.84 7.08
CA PHE A 16 -4.15 -4.63 6.49
C PHE A 16 -5.37 -3.77 6.14
N ILE A 17 -5.84 -2.94 7.07
CA ILE A 17 -6.95 -2.01 6.85
C ILE A 17 -6.60 -1.04 5.71
N SER A 18 -5.42 -0.45 5.75
CA SER A 18 -4.96 0.54 4.76
C SER A 18 -4.99 0.02 3.33
N TYR A 19 -4.68 -1.27 3.10
CA TYR A 19 -4.79 -1.90 1.78
C TYR A 19 -6.24 -1.97 1.27
N HIS A 20 -7.18 -2.16 2.17
CA HIS A 20 -8.60 -2.36 1.88
C HIS A 20 -9.39 -1.04 1.79
N VAL A 21 -8.98 0.01 2.53
CA VAL A 21 -9.68 1.31 2.57
C VAL A 21 -9.97 1.81 1.15
N PHE A 22 -8.95 2.01 0.32
CA PHE A 22 -9.15 2.61 -1.00
C PHE A 22 -10.00 1.75 -1.98
N PRO A 23 -9.74 0.44 -2.16
CA PRO A 23 -10.58 -0.39 -3.02
C PRO A 23 -12.05 -0.46 -2.59
N PHE A 24 -12.33 -0.65 -1.29
CA PHE A 24 -13.70 -0.70 -0.80
C PHE A 24 -14.43 0.62 -1.02
N ILE A 25 -13.76 1.74 -0.73
CA ILE A 25 -14.29 3.07 -0.99
C ILE A 25 -14.73 3.20 -2.44
N PHE A 26 -13.84 2.86 -3.37
CA PHE A 26 -14.13 3.03 -4.78
C PHE A 26 -15.31 2.17 -5.25
N ILE A 27 -15.41 0.93 -4.73
CA ILE A 27 -16.54 0.03 -4.98
C ILE A 27 -17.86 0.66 -4.49
N PHE A 28 -17.85 1.24 -3.28
CA PHE A 28 -19.03 1.90 -2.71
C PHE A 28 -19.43 3.16 -3.51
N THR A 29 -18.48 4.04 -3.82
CA THR A 29 -18.75 5.29 -4.56
C THR A 29 -19.30 5.01 -5.96
N HIS A 30 -18.81 3.96 -6.63
CA HIS A 30 -19.25 3.58 -7.98
C HIS A 30 -20.38 2.54 -7.98
N SER A 31 -20.94 2.18 -6.81
CA SER A 31 -22.04 1.22 -6.67
C SER A 31 -21.80 -0.11 -7.39
N LEU A 32 -20.54 -0.59 -7.41
CA LEU A 32 -20.16 -1.78 -8.15
C LEU A 32 -20.67 -3.03 -7.40
N GLY A 33 -21.60 -3.74 -8.03
CA GLY A 33 -22.34 -4.85 -7.44
C GLY A 33 -21.56 -6.15 -7.38
N ASN A 34 -20.77 -6.36 -6.32
CA ASN A 34 -20.54 -7.67 -5.72
C ASN A 34 -19.88 -7.54 -4.34
N TYR A 35 -20.72 -7.51 -3.29
CA TYR A 35 -20.30 -7.25 -1.90
C TYR A 35 -19.84 -8.50 -1.15
N THR A 36 -19.77 -9.65 -1.81
CA THR A 36 -19.39 -10.90 -1.14
C THR A 36 -17.88 -10.90 -0.91
N ILE A 37 -17.49 -10.64 0.35
CA ILE A 37 -16.08 -10.65 0.75
C ILE A 37 -15.48 -12.01 0.43
N ASN A 38 -14.44 -12.01 -0.40
CA ASN A 38 -13.68 -13.22 -0.65
C ASN A 38 -12.75 -13.48 0.54
N TRP A 39 -13.16 -14.38 1.44
CA TRP A 39 -12.41 -14.69 2.66
C TRP A 39 -11.01 -15.25 2.38
N PHE A 40 -10.82 -15.99 1.29
CA PHE A 40 -9.50 -16.47 0.91
C PHE A 40 -8.56 -15.32 0.56
N LEU A 41 -9.06 -14.35 -0.21
CA LEU A 41 -8.31 -13.13 -0.52
C LEU A 41 -7.95 -12.37 0.76
N ALA A 42 -8.92 -12.16 1.64
CA ALA A 42 -8.70 -11.45 2.91
C ALA A 42 -7.62 -12.14 3.76
N ILE A 43 -7.64 -13.47 3.86
CA ILE A 43 -6.62 -14.25 4.57
C ILE A 43 -5.24 -14.09 3.91
N MET A 44 -5.15 -14.18 2.58
CA MET A 44 -3.87 -14.02 1.86
C MET A 44 -3.27 -12.62 2.05
N ILE A 45 -4.10 -11.58 2.06
CA ILE A 45 -3.66 -10.19 2.30
C ILE A 45 -3.24 -10.01 3.77
N ALA A 46 -4.02 -10.57 4.70
CA ALA A 46 -3.69 -10.54 6.12
C ALA A 46 -2.33 -11.19 6.36
N MET A 47 -2.06 -12.35 5.74
CA MET A 47 -0.77 -13.00 5.81
C MET A 47 0.38 -12.07 5.37
N ILE A 48 0.24 -11.36 4.25
CA ILE A 48 1.28 -10.42 3.80
C ILE A 48 1.47 -9.26 4.79
N ALA A 49 0.39 -8.64 5.26
CA ALA A 49 0.45 -7.54 6.22
C ALA A 49 1.11 -7.98 7.55
N PHE A 50 0.70 -9.15 8.08
CA PHE A 50 1.30 -9.74 9.26
C PHE A 50 2.76 -10.12 9.03
N TYR A 51 3.11 -10.67 7.87
CA TYR A 51 4.48 -11.05 7.59
C TYR A 51 5.39 -9.81 7.56
N LYS A 52 4.97 -8.76 6.86
CA LYS A 52 5.69 -7.50 6.69
C LYS A 52 5.97 -6.80 8.02
N GLU A 53 4.93 -6.54 8.82
CA GLU A 53 5.03 -5.67 10.00
C GLU A 53 5.30 -6.42 11.31
N TYR A 54 4.86 -7.67 11.42
CA TYR A 54 5.00 -8.46 12.65
C TYR A 54 6.07 -9.53 12.53
N ILE A 55 5.90 -10.51 11.63
CA ILE A 55 6.79 -11.69 11.57
C ILE A 55 8.23 -11.28 11.23
N ARG A 56 8.42 -10.36 10.29
CA ARG A 56 9.77 -9.92 9.90
C ARG A 56 10.59 -9.38 11.08
N THR A 57 9.94 -8.75 12.05
CA THR A 57 10.60 -8.24 13.27
C THR A 57 11.13 -9.35 14.18
N LEU A 58 10.56 -10.55 14.10
CA LEU A 58 10.98 -11.72 14.86
C LEU A 58 12.18 -12.44 14.23
N LYS A 59 12.72 -11.93 13.11
CA LYS A 59 13.84 -12.53 12.36
C LYS A 59 13.60 -14.04 12.09
N PRO A 60 12.55 -14.39 11.32
CA PRO A 60 12.19 -15.79 11.08
C PRO A 60 13.33 -16.53 10.37
N ASN A 61 13.54 -17.80 10.75
CA ASN A 61 14.50 -18.68 10.09
C ASN A 61 13.97 -19.16 8.71
N MET A 62 14.82 -19.81 7.91
CA MET A 62 14.44 -20.30 6.59
C MET A 62 13.31 -21.34 6.65
N TYR A 63 13.31 -22.20 7.68
CA TYR A 63 12.27 -23.21 7.90
C TYR A 63 10.89 -22.58 8.15
N PHE A 64 10.83 -21.51 8.93
CA PHE A 64 9.60 -20.76 9.19
C PHE A 64 9.07 -20.15 7.89
N ASN A 65 9.94 -19.54 7.07
CA ASN A 65 9.52 -19.00 5.78
C ASN A 65 9.05 -20.09 4.81
N GLY A 66 9.69 -21.26 4.84
CA GLY A 66 9.25 -22.44 4.08
C GLY A 66 7.85 -22.90 4.50
N LEU A 67 7.63 -23.06 5.81
CA LEU A 67 6.31 -23.42 6.36
C LEU A 67 5.26 -22.36 6.05
N TYR A 68 5.61 -21.09 6.18
CA TYR A 68 4.72 -19.97 5.85
C TYR A 68 4.30 -19.99 4.38
N SER A 69 5.24 -20.29 3.48
CA SER A 69 4.98 -20.46 2.05
C SER A 69 4.11 -21.68 1.77
N ALA A 70 4.32 -22.80 2.48
CA ALA A 70 3.52 -24.00 2.32
C ALA A 70 2.05 -23.76 2.72
N ILE A 71 1.82 -23.09 3.86
CA ILE A 71 0.47 -22.66 4.27
C ILE A 71 -0.15 -21.80 3.18
N TYR A 72 0.61 -20.85 2.64
CA TYR A 72 0.14 -19.97 1.59
C TYR A 72 -0.25 -20.74 0.32
N VAL A 73 0.55 -21.72 -0.12
CA VAL A 73 0.25 -22.59 -1.27
C VAL A 73 -1.01 -23.43 -1.03
N ILE A 74 -1.23 -23.93 0.19
CA ILE A 74 -2.49 -24.64 0.54
C ILE A 74 -3.68 -23.71 0.33
N ILE A 75 -3.59 -22.45 0.76
CA ILE A 75 -4.66 -21.45 0.58
C ILE A 75 -4.87 -21.13 -0.90
N ILE A 76 -3.81 -21.06 -1.70
CA ILE A 76 -3.90 -20.93 -3.17
C ILE A 76 -4.70 -22.10 -3.75
N PHE A 77 -4.35 -23.33 -3.37
CA PHE A 77 -5.02 -24.52 -3.88
C PHE A 77 -6.52 -24.53 -3.53
N LEU A 78 -6.87 -24.17 -2.29
CA LEU A 78 -8.25 -24.07 -1.84
C LEU A 78 -9.03 -22.94 -2.54
N SER A 79 -8.34 -21.85 -2.89
CA SER A 79 -8.96 -20.66 -3.51
C SER A 79 -8.97 -20.68 -5.04
N PHE A 80 -8.37 -21.67 -5.69
CA PHE A 80 -8.21 -21.73 -7.16
C PHE A 80 -9.53 -21.64 -7.94
N ARG A 81 -10.64 -22.10 -7.37
CA ARG A 81 -11.98 -22.00 -8.00
C ARG A 81 -12.67 -20.66 -7.76
N SER A 82 -12.23 -19.89 -6.77
CA SER A 82 -12.90 -18.68 -6.28
C SER A 82 -12.16 -17.40 -6.68
N LEU A 83 -10.85 -17.46 -6.88
CA LEU A 83 -10.01 -16.32 -7.24
C LEU A 83 -9.42 -16.46 -8.63
N ASN A 84 -9.25 -15.33 -9.31
CA ASN A 84 -8.56 -15.28 -10.58
C ASN A 84 -7.07 -15.64 -10.39
N ILE A 85 -6.53 -16.49 -11.25
CA ILE A 85 -5.14 -16.94 -11.20
C ILE A 85 -4.13 -15.78 -11.24
N ASN A 86 -4.45 -14.70 -11.96
CA ASN A 86 -3.61 -13.51 -12.04
C ASN A 86 -3.52 -12.80 -10.68
N VAL A 87 -4.62 -12.74 -9.93
CA VAL A 87 -4.66 -12.18 -8.58
C VAL A 87 -3.83 -13.05 -7.65
N ILE A 88 -4.00 -14.37 -7.71
CA ILE A 88 -3.22 -15.32 -6.92
C ILE A 88 -1.71 -15.12 -7.14
N ILE A 89 -1.29 -15.07 -8.41
CA ILE A 89 0.12 -14.85 -8.78
C ILE A 89 0.61 -13.49 -8.27
N LEU A 90 -0.19 -12.43 -8.44
CA LEU A 90 0.16 -11.07 -8.00
C LEU A 90 0.41 -11.00 -6.49
N ILE A 91 -0.45 -11.63 -5.69
CA ILE A 91 -0.35 -11.64 -4.22
C ILE A 91 0.84 -12.54 -3.81
N PHE A 92 1.04 -13.68 -4.48
CA PHE A 92 2.18 -14.57 -4.22
C PHE A 92 3.54 -13.91 -4.48
N ILE A 93 3.68 -13.17 -5.60
CA ILE A 93 4.91 -12.43 -5.92
C ILE A 93 5.25 -11.43 -4.82
N GLN A 94 4.25 -10.81 -4.19
CA GLN A 94 4.49 -9.85 -3.11
C GLN A 94 5.03 -10.51 -1.84
N LEU A 95 4.57 -11.73 -1.53
CA LEU A 95 5.16 -12.52 -0.46
C LEU A 95 6.63 -12.88 -0.76
N MET A 96 6.93 -13.27 -2.01
CA MET A 96 8.30 -13.54 -2.45
C MET A 96 9.19 -12.30 -2.36
N LEU A 97 8.68 -11.14 -2.77
CA LEU A 97 9.38 -9.86 -2.64
C LEU A 97 9.72 -9.56 -1.17
N LEU A 98 8.80 -9.79 -0.23
CA LEU A 98 9.06 -9.62 1.21
C LEU A 98 10.13 -10.57 1.76
N PHE A 99 10.27 -11.76 1.18
CA PHE A 99 11.35 -12.67 1.56
C PHE A 99 12.69 -12.21 1.01
N LEU A 100 12.70 -11.74 -0.24
CA LEU A 100 13.91 -11.23 -0.90
C LEU A 100 14.41 -9.94 -0.26
N THR A 101 13.52 -9.03 0.16
CA THR A 101 13.92 -7.77 0.81
C THR A 101 14.67 -7.97 2.11
N LYS A 102 14.53 -9.14 2.76
CA LYS A 102 15.34 -9.51 3.94
C LYS A 102 16.83 -9.67 3.62
N TYR A 103 17.18 -10.04 2.39
CA TYR A 103 18.56 -10.32 1.96
C TYR A 103 19.21 -9.13 1.24
N ILE A 104 18.49 -8.01 1.12
CA ILE A 104 19.02 -6.80 0.49
C ILE A 104 20.07 -6.17 1.43
N SER A 105 21.28 -5.98 0.91
CA SER A 105 22.37 -5.28 1.60
C SER A 105 22.03 -3.81 1.85
N GLU A 106 22.59 -3.19 2.90
CA GLU A 106 22.35 -1.77 3.24
C GLU A 106 22.62 -0.80 2.09
N LYS A 107 23.51 -1.16 1.15
CA LYS A 107 23.79 -0.38 -0.08
C LYS A 107 22.55 -0.15 -0.95
N TYR A 108 21.53 -1.01 -0.84
CA TYR A 108 20.31 -0.98 -1.64
C TYR A 108 19.05 -0.71 -0.80
N LYS A 109 19.20 -0.05 0.35
CA LYS A 109 18.09 0.26 1.28
C LYS A 109 16.92 0.98 0.59
N LEU A 110 17.19 1.85 -0.39
CA LEU A 110 16.15 2.51 -1.19
C LEU A 110 15.26 1.52 -1.95
N ILE A 111 15.82 0.44 -2.49
CA ILE A 111 15.07 -0.60 -3.22
C ILE A 111 14.17 -1.36 -2.24
N GLN A 112 14.70 -1.70 -1.06
CA GLN A 112 13.91 -2.33 0.00
C GLN A 112 12.73 -1.45 0.42
N ILE A 113 12.96 -0.16 0.61
CA ILE A 113 11.92 0.83 0.93
C ILE A 113 10.88 0.86 -0.17
N LEU A 114 11.29 0.98 -1.44
CA LEU A 114 10.38 1.03 -2.57
C LEU A 114 9.48 -0.21 -2.62
N ILE A 115 10.06 -1.40 -2.41
CA ILE A 115 9.29 -2.65 -2.38
C ILE A 115 8.28 -2.64 -1.22
N ASP A 116 8.76 -2.36 -0.01
CA ASP A 116 7.96 -2.43 1.21
C ASP A 116 6.85 -1.36 1.24
N SER A 117 7.16 -0.15 0.79
CA SER A 117 6.33 1.04 0.97
C SER A 117 5.49 1.42 -0.24
N PHE A 118 5.90 1.02 -1.45
CA PHE A 118 5.21 1.35 -2.70
C PHE A 118 4.61 0.10 -3.35
N ILE A 119 5.47 -0.84 -3.73
CA ILE A 119 5.08 -1.97 -4.59
C ILE A 119 4.04 -2.83 -3.88
N ILE A 120 4.32 -3.27 -2.65
CA ILE A 120 3.41 -4.15 -1.91
C ILE A 120 2.05 -3.47 -1.63
N PRO A 121 1.99 -2.25 -1.07
CA PRO A 121 0.72 -1.59 -0.81
C PRO A 121 -0.11 -1.32 -2.07
N SER A 122 0.52 -0.80 -3.13
CA SER A 122 -0.18 -0.50 -4.37
C SER A 122 -0.70 -1.76 -5.05
N PHE A 123 0.12 -2.82 -5.12
CA PHE A 123 -0.26 -4.06 -5.79
C PHE A 123 -1.30 -4.85 -4.97
N MET A 124 -1.28 -4.76 -3.63
CA MET A 124 -2.39 -5.26 -2.78
C MET A 124 -3.70 -4.57 -3.09
N SER A 125 -3.72 -3.24 -3.11
CA SER A 125 -4.95 -2.49 -3.41
C SER A 125 -5.46 -2.77 -4.84
N ILE A 126 -4.57 -2.95 -5.82
CA ILE A 126 -4.95 -3.38 -7.18
C ILE A 126 -5.51 -4.81 -7.19
N ALA A 127 -4.91 -5.75 -6.44
CA ALA A 127 -5.39 -7.13 -6.35
C ALA A 127 -6.81 -7.20 -5.77
N ILE A 128 -7.08 -6.43 -4.71
CA ILE A 128 -8.40 -6.29 -4.10
C ILE A 128 -9.40 -5.71 -5.11
N ALA A 129 -9.03 -4.60 -5.74
CA ALA A 129 -9.84 -3.94 -6.75
C ALA A 129 -10.22 -4.87 -7.91
N TYR A 130 -9.25 -5.59 -8.46
CA TYR A 130 -9.50 -6.54 -9.55
C TYR A 130 -10.42 -7.68 -9.14
N THR A 131 -10.32 -8.15 -7.89
CA THR A 131 -11.16 -9.25 -7.38
C THR A 131 -12.63 -8.85 -7.30
N TYR A 132 -12.91 -7.62 -6.84
CA TYR A 132 -14.29 -7.17 -6.63
C TYR A 132 -14.91 -6.51 -7.86
N MET A 133 -14.11 -5.85 -8.70
CA MET A 133 -14.61 -5.09 -9.85
C MET A 133 -14.45 -5.84 -11.18
N HIS A 134 -13.70 -6.95 -11.22
CA HIS A 134 -13.31 -7.71 -12.42
C HIS A 134 -12.59 -6.93 -13.54
N PHE A 135 -12.54 -5.60 -13.42
CA PHE A 135 -11.82 -4.66 -14.26
C PHE A 135 -11.22 -3.58 -13.35
N VAL A 136 -10.00 -3.14 -13.66
CA VAL A 136 -9.35 -2.04 -12.95
C VAL A 136 -9.18 -0.89 -13.93
N SER A 137 -9.93 0.18 -13.73
CA SER A 137 -9.83 1.39 -14.56
C SER A 137 -8.51 2.13 -14.32
N PHE A 138 -7.96 2.76 -15.35
CA PHE A 138 -6.83 3.68 -15.19
C PHE A 138 -7.15 4.84 -14.23
N THR A 139 -8.41 5.28 -14.21
CA THR A 139 -8.90 6.30 -13.25
C THR A 139 -8.90 5.81 -11.79
N PHE A 140 -8.75 4.50 -11.56
CA PHE A 140 -8.56 3.91 -10.24
C PHE A 140 -7.08 3.77 -9.88
N VAL A 141 -6.27 3.22 -10.81
CA VAL A 141 -4.85 2.92 -10.56
C VAL A 141 -4.06 4.20 -10.34
N VAL A 142 -4.30 5.23 -11.16
CA VAL A 142 -3.48 6.44 -11.17
C VAL A 142 -3.55 7.20 -9.84
N PRO A 143 -4.74 7.53 -9.26
CA PRO A 143 -4.82 8.18 -7.95
C PRO A 143 -4.19 7.36 -6.82
N LEU A 144 -4.38 6.03 -6.83
CA LEU A 144 -3.82 5.13 -5.83
C LEU A 144 -2.29 5.15 -5.85
N LEU A 145 -1.68 5.05 -7.04
CA LEU A 145 -0.22 5.14 -7.18
C LEU A 145 0.26 6.51 -6.71
N LEU A 146 -0.45 7.58 -7.04
CA LEU A 146 -0.08 8.94 -6.67
C LEU A 146 -0.08 9.16 -5.15
N VAL A 147 -1.08 8.64 -4.43
CA VAL A 147 -1.10 8.68 -2.96
C VAL A 147 0.04 7.87 -2.35
N ASN A 148 0.34 6.68 -2.89
CA ASN A 148 1.47 5.88 -2.40
C ASN A 148 2.82 6.57 -2.63
N ILE A 149 3.02 7.20 -3.79
CA ILE A 149 4.23 7.98 -4.08
C ILE A 149 4.30 9.20 -3.15
N ALA A 150 3.19 9.94 -3.00
CA ALA A 150 3.12 11.10 -2.13
C ALA A 150 3.48 10.75 -0.68
N ALA A 151 2.92 9.66 -0.14
CA ALA A 151 3.18 9.22 1.23
C ALA A 151 4.66 8.87 1.46
N ILE A 152 5.32 8.27 0.47
CA ILE A 152 6.76 8.00 0.49
C ILE A 152 7.57 9.30 0.44
N LEU A 153 7.27 10.20 -0.48
CA LEU A 153 8.00 11.47 -0.59
C LEU A 153 7.91 12.30 0.69
N VAL A 154 6.73 12.33 1.33
CA VAL A 154 6.55 12.98 2.63
C VAL A 154 7.42 12.31 3.71
N ASP A 155 7.50 10.97 3.73
CA ASP A 155 8.32 10.22 4.68
C ASP A 155 9.82 10.51 4.52
N TYR A 156 10.30 10.76 3.30
CA TYR A 156 11.71 11.11 3.00
C TYR A 156 12.02 12.61 2.99
N PHE A 157 11.02 13.47 3.17
CA PHE A 157 11.25 14.90 3.16
C PHE A 157 12.09 15.34 4.38
N ASP A 158 13.34 15.73 4.14
CA ASP A 158 14.26 16.24 5.17
C ASP A 158 14.52 17.75 5.03
N GLY A 159 13.84 18.39 4.07
CA GLY A 159 13.90 19.83 3.84
C GLY A 159 15.05 20.27 2.93
N GLY A 160 15.69 19.33 2.22
CA GLY A 160 16.70 19.62 1.22
C GLY A 160 16.11 20.24 -0.05
N LYS A 161 16.93 20.95 -0.83
CA LYS A 161 16.50 21.53 -2.13
C LYS A 161 15.96 20.48 -3.10
N ALA A 162 16.53 19.27 -3.08
CA ALA A 162 16.08 18.14 -3.89
C ALA A 162 14.67 17.67 -3.49
N ASP A 163 14.34 17.67 -2.20
CA ASP A 163 13.03 17.25 -1.69
C ASP A 163 11.93 18.23 -2.14
N TYR A 164 12.24 19.53 -2.14
CA TYR A 164 11.35 20.54 -2.70
C TYR A 164 11.11 20.35 -4.21
N ALA A 165 12.14 20.00 -4.96
CA ALA A 165 11.99 19.69 -6.38
C ALA A 165 11.11 18.45 -6.62
N GLN A 166 11.23 17.41 -5.78
CA GLN A 166 10.37 16.22 -5.84
C GLN A 166 8.90 16.57 -5.55
N LEU A 167 8.63 17.43 -4.57
CA LEU A 167 7.27 17.90 -4.27
C LEU A 167 6.67 18.70 -5.42
N VAL A 168 7.43 19.65 -5.98
CA VAL A 168 6.98 20.43 -7.15
C VAL A 168 6.72 19.50 -8.33
N THR A 169 7.61 18.53 -8.58
CA THR A 169 7.43 17.54 -9.64
C THR A 169 6.14 16.75 -9.44
N LEU A 170 5.81 16.35 -8.21
CA LEU A 170 4.60 15.60 -7.94
C LEU A 170 3.33 16.46 -8.07
N VAL A 171 3.37 17.74 -7.69
CA VAL A 171 2.27 18.69 -7.94
C VAL A 171 2.05 18.89 -9.44
N VAL A 172 3.12 19.10 -10.21
CA VAL A 172 3.06 19.22 -11.68
C VAL A 172 2.51 17.95 -12.31
N LEU A 173 2.97 16.78 -11.88
CA LEU A 173 2.47 15.49 -12.36
C LEU A 173 0.97 15.33 -12.08
N THR A 174 0.53 15.71 -10.88
CA THR A 174 -0.89 15.66 -10.49
C THR A 174 -1.74 16.58 -11.37
N LEU A 175 -1.24 17.78 -11.68
CA LEU A 175 -1.90 18.73 -12.58
C LEU A 175 -1.95 18.21 -14.03
N VAL A 176 -0.86 17.60 -14.53
CA VAL A 176 -0.84 16.96 -15.86
C VAL A 176 -1.86 15.81 -15.92
N LEU A 177 -1.94 14.99 -14.88
CA LEU A 177 -2.91 13.88 -14.82
C LEU A 177 -4.36 14.36 -14.73
N PHE A 178 -4.61 15.49 -14.08
CA PHE A 178 -5.90 16.17 -14.12
C PHE A 178 -6.24 16.66 -15.55
N LEU A 179 -5.30 17.34 -16.22
CA LEU A 179 -5.50 17.85 -17.59
C LEU A 179 -5.76 16.73 -18.60
N LEU A 180 -5.13 15.57 -18.39
CA LEU A 180 -5.34 14.36 -19.21
C LEU A 180 -6.63 13.61 -18.87
N GLY A 181 -7.40 14.06 -17.87
CA GLY A 181 -8.67 13.44 -17.47
C GLY A 181 -8.54 12.15 -16.67
N TYR A 182 -7.34 11.82 -16.17
CA TYR A 182 -7.12 10.61 -15.35
C TYR A 182 -7.52 10.81 -13.89
N VAL A 183 -7.58 12.06 -13.42
CA VAL A 183 -7.89 12.42 -12.04
C VAL A 183 -8.91 13.56 -12.05
N SER A 184 -9.90 13.55 -11.16
CA SER A 184 -10.86 14.65 -11.05
C SER A 184 -10.21 15.91 -10.45
N ILE A 185 -10.80 17.09 -10.70
CA ILE A 185 -10.28 18.35 -10.14
C ILE A 185 -10.26 18.31 -8.60
N LEU A 186 -11.30 17.75 -8.01
CA LEU A 186 -11.44 17.62 -6.56
C LEU A 186 -10.35 16.71 -6.00
N THR A 187 -10.16 15.54 -6.62
CA THR A 187 -9.11 14.57 -6.23
C THR A 187 -7.71 15.19 -6.37
N SER A 188 -7.46 15.94 -7.45
CA SER A 188 -6.19 16.63 -7.68
C SER A 188 -5.91 17.67 -6.58
N ILE A 189 -6.89 18.54 -6.28
CA ILE A 189 -6.78 19.54 -5.21
C ILE A 189 -6.52 18.85 -3.87
N THR A 190 -7.29 17.82 -3.55
CA THR A 190 -7.18 17.08 -2.29
C THR A 190 -5.79 16.46 -2.12
N ILE A 191 -5.23 15.85 -3.17
CA ILE A 191 -3.87 15.28 -3.09
C ILE A 191 -2.83 16.39 -2.88
N VAL A 192 -2.91 17.49 -3.63
CA VAL A 192 -1.97 18.62 -3.47
C VAL A 192 -2.04 19.20 -2.06
N VAL A 193 -3.25 19.44 -1.54
CA VAL A 193 -3.44 19.93 -0.17
C VAL A 193 -2.89 18.94 0.85
N PHE A 194 -3.16 17.65 0.69
CA PHE A 194 -2.63 16.60 1.56
C PHE A 194 -1.10 16.64 1.64
N ILE A 195 -0.42 16.71 0.50
CA ILE A 195 1.05 16.77 0.43
C ILE A 195 1.57 18.01 1.11
N VAL A 196 1.03 19.18 0.78
CA VAL A 196 1.46 20.47 1.34
C VAL A 196 1.29 20.47 2.85
N VAL A 197 0.12 20.07 3.35
CA VAL A 197 -0.17 20.01 4.79
C VAL A 197 0.77 19.01 5.49
N ALA A 198 0.96 17.82 4.92
CA ALA A 198 1.82 16.79 5.52
C ALA A 198 3.29 17.25 5.61
N VAL A 199 3.81 17.89 4.57
CA VAL A 199 5.16 18.48 4.53
C VAL A 199 5.29 19.62 5.54
N LEU A 200 4.29 20.51 5.61
CA LEU A 200 4.28 21.60 6.59
C LEU A 200 4.26 21.08 8.03
N LEU A 201 3.44 20.07 8.32
CA LEU A 201 3.39 19.43 9.63
C LEU A 201 4.75 18.80 10.01
N LYS A 202 5.39 18.12 9.06
CA LYS A 202 6.72 17.52 9.27
C LYS A 202 7.79 18.60 9.52
N LYS A 203 7.80 19.67 8.71
CA LYS A 203 8.80 20.76 8.80
C LYS A 203 8.62 21.63 10.04
N PHE A 204 7.39 22.05 10.36
CA PHE A 204 7.13 23.07 11.38
C PHE A 204 6.74 22.52 12.74
N LYS A 205 6.12 21.33 12.80
CA LYS A 205 5.73 20.72 14.09
C LYS A 205 6.58 19.52 14.47
N GLN A 206 7.56 19.12 13.64
CA GLN A 206 8.38 17.91 13.80
C GLN A 206 7.54 16.63 14.01
N ILE A 207 6.28 16.65 13.56
CA ILE A 207 5.40 15.48 13.61
C ILE A 207 5.82 14.58 12.44
N SER A 208 6.75 13.66 12.72
CA SER A 208 7.08 12.57 11.82
C SER A 208 6.19 11.37 12.15
N THR A 209 5.24 11.07 11.26
CA THR A 209 4.44 9.85 11.33
C THR A 209 4.92 8.88 10.27
N SER A 210 4.66 7.59 10.45
CA SER A 210 5.07 6.56 9.48
C SER A 210 4.33 6.73 8.16
N ASN A 211 4.97 6.40 7.05
CA ASN A 211 4.35 6.28 5.71
C ASN A 211 2.95 5.62 5.71
N LEU A 212 2.77 4.53 6.48
CA LEU A 212 1.49 3.84 6.65
C LEU A 212 0.34 4.77 7.08
N PHE A 213 0.62 5.73 7.97
CA PHE A 213 -0.37 6.70 8.47
C PHE A 213 -0.69 7.74 7.40
N TYR A 214 0.33 8.25 6.69
CA TYR A 214 0.13 9.14 5.54
C TYR A 214 -0.68 8.46 4.43
N ARG A 215 -0.39 7.20 4.10
CA ARG A 215 -1.16 6.44 3.12
C ARG A 215 -2.60 6.21 3.56
N LEU A 216 -2.84 5.93 4.85
CA LEU A 216 -4.19 5.77 5.39
C LEU A 216 -4.99 7.08 5.27
N ILE A 217 -4.40 8.22 5.65
CA ILE A 217 -5.03 9.54 5.48
C ILE A 217 -5.25 9.84 4.01
N GLY A 218 -4.25 9.65 3.14
CA GLY A 218 -4.36 9.89 1.72
C GLY A 218 -5.46 9.06 1.07
N ASN A 219 -5.55 7.77 1.39
CA ASN A 219 -6.61 6.88 0.90
C ASN A 219 -8.00 7.30 1.40
N LEU A 220 -8.11 7.79 2.64
CA LEU A 220 -9.36 8.35 3.16
C LEU A 220 -9.69 9.68 2.48
N LEU A 221 -8.73 10.53 2.16
CA LEU A 221 -8.99 11.80 1.50
C LEU A 221 -9.51 11.62 0.07
N LEU A 222 -9.17 10.52 -0.60
CA LEU A 222 -9.77 10.13 -1.88
C LEU A 222 -11.27 9.76 -1.77
N LEU A 223 -11.87 9.80 -0.57
CA LEU A 223 -13.33 9.65 -0.34
C LEU A 223 -14.15 10.85 -0.80
N ILE A 224 -13.59 12.05 -0.69
CA ILE A 224 -14.30 13.33 -0.84
C ILE A 224 -14.27 13.74 -2.31
#